data_AF-A0AAN5D2H0-F1
#
_entry.id   AF-A0AAN5D2H0-F1
#
_cell.length_a   1.000
_cell.length_b   1.000
_cell.length_c   1.000
_cell.angle_alpha   90.00
_cell.angle_beta   90.00
_cell.angle_gamma   90.00
#
_symmetry.space_group_name_H-M   'P 1'
#
loop_
_entity.id
_entity.type
_entity.pdbx_description
1 polymer ?
#
loop_
_entity_poly.entity_id
_entity_poly.type
_entity_poly.pdbx_seq_one_letter_code
_entity_poly.pdbx_strand_id
1 'polypeptide(L)' 'DQMEQPLFTVFMARNQERKEGAVDGGRITFGGFDNGHCDSKINYVSINSKETWQIKIDDFAIGKQKMKKSYSEVIT' A
#
# COMPACT_ATOMS: atom_id res chain seq x y z
N ASP A 1 -18.38 -0.90 20.26
CA ASP A 1 -17.99 -2.00 19.37
C ASP A 1 -16.56 -1.83 18.90
N GLN A 2 -15.73 -2.83 19.15
CA GLN A 2 -14.33 -2.89 18.73
C GLN A 2 -14.29 -3.68 17.42
N MET A 3 -13.57 -3.16 16.41
CA MET A 3 -13.47 -3.77 15.08
C MET A 3 -12.85 -5.18 15.16
N GLU A 4 -13.22 -6.08 14.24
CA GLU A 4 -12.84 -7.52 14.32
C GLU A 4 -11.33 -7.78 14.28
N GLN A 5 -10.57 -6.94 13.56
CA GLN A 5 -9.11 -7.01 13.51
C GLN A 5 -8.48 -5.61 13.66
N PRO A 6 -7.32 -5.46 14.31
CA PRO A 6 -6.63 -4.18 14.47
C PRO A 6 -5.85 -3.79 13.20
N LEU A 7 -6.54 -3.77 12.04
CA LEU A 7 -5.94 -3.39 10.75
C LEU A 7 -6.94 -2.66 9.86
N PHE A 8 -6.42 -1.95 8.87
CA PHE A 8 -7.18 -1.41 7.75
C PHE A 8 -6.45 -1.71 6.45
N THR A 9 -7.22 -1.89 5.37
CA THR A 9 -6.69 -2.10 4.02
C THR A 9 -7.00 -0.89 3.16
N VAL A 10 -5.99 -0.39 2.44
CA VAL A 10 -6.14 0.70 1.46
C VAL A 10 -5.94 0.13 0.06
N PHE A 11 -6.98 0.18 -0.76
CA PHE A 11 -6.93 -0.13 -2.18
C PHE A 11 -7.06 1.16 -2.98
N MET A 12 -6.11 1.43 -3.87
CA MET A 12 -6.17 2.55 -4.81
C MET A 12 -6.35 2.02 -6.22
N ALA A 13 -7.51 2.28 -6.82
CA ALA A 13 -7.80 1.84 -8.17
C ALA A 13 -6.93 2.62 -9.17
N ARG A 14 -6.37 1.91 -10.15
CA ARG A 14 -5.62 2.57 -11.22
C ARG A 14 -6.58 3.11 -12.25
N ASN A 15 -6.66 4.43 -12.37
CA ASN A 15 -7.41 5.02 -13.47
C ASN A 15 -6.70 4.79 -14.81
N GLN A 16 -7.19 3.83 -15.60
CA GLN A 16 -6.61 3.46 -16.89
C GLN A 16 -7.09 4.36 -18.04
N GLU A 17 -8.23 5.02 -17.88
CA GLU A 17 -8.78 5.92 -18.88
C GLU A 17 -8.70 7.35 -18.36
N ARG A 18 -7.88 8.21 -18.99
CA ARG A 18 -7.91 9.66 -18.75
C ARG A 18 -9.20 10.28 -19.32
N LYS A 19 -10.36 9.75 -18.95
CA LYS A 19 -11.67 10.27 -19.30
C LYS A 19 -12.20 11.03 -18.10
N GLU A 20 -12.65 12.23 -18.37
CA GLU A 20 -13.35 13.07 -17.42
C GLU A 20 -14.61 12.31 -16.95
N GLY A 21 -14.73 12.09 -15.63
CA GLY A 21 -15.83 11.32 -15.03
C GLY A 21 -15.56 9.83 -14.75
N ALA A 22 -14.35 9.32 -14.95
CA ALA A 22 -14.00 7.96 -14.52
C ALA A 22 -14.04 7.84 -12.97
N VAL A 23 -14.80 6.87 -12.46
CA VAL A 23 -15.16 6.74 -11.02
C VAL A 23 -14.23 5.79 -10.25
N ASP A 24 -13.06 5.45 -10.78
CA ASP A 24 -12.17 4.51 -10.10
C ASP A 24 -11.27 5.24 -9.09
N GLY A 25 -11.80 5.48 -7.89
CA GLY A 25 -11.12 6.22 -6.81
C GLY A 25 -10.29 5.32 -5.89
N GLY A 26 -10.88 4.22 -5.39
CA GLY A 26 -10.26 3.36 -4.37
C GLY A 26 -11.21 3.05 -3.20
N ARG A 27 -10.74 2.28 -2.22
CA ARG A 27 -11.50 1.82 -1.05
C ARG A 27 -10.62 1.71 0.18
N ILE A 28 -11.16 2.10 1.34
CA ILE A 28 -10.58 1.80 2.65
C ILE A 28 -11.50 0.83 3.39
N THR A 29 -10.95 -0.31 3.78
CA THR A 29 -11.67 -1.33 4.56
C THR A 29 -11.11 -1.33 5.98
N PHE A 30 -11.93 -0.92 6.94
CA PHE A 30 -11.60 -0.91 8.35
C PHE A 30 -11.94 -2.27 8.98
N GLY A 31 -11.01 -2.84 9.74
CA GLY A 31 -11.28 -3.99 10.61
C GLY A 31 -11.05 -5.34 9.96
N GLY A 32 -10.46 -5.37 8.76
CA GLY A 32 -10.22 -6.60 8.02
C GLY A 32 -9.51 -6.36 6.69
N PHE A 33 -9.13 -7.47 6.07
CA PHE A 33 -8.44 -7.51 4.79
C PHE A 33 -9.42 -7.50 3.61
N ASP A 34 -9.10 -6.76 2.54
CA ASP A 34 -9.93 -6.70 1.33
C ASP A 34 -9.53 -7.79 0.32
N ASN A 35 -10.09 -8.98 0.49
CA ASN A 35 -9.88 -10.12 -0.43
C ASN A 35 -10.44 -9.88 -1.85
N GLY A 36 -11.29 -8.88 -2.06
CA GLY A 36 -11.90 -8.59 -3.36
C GLY A 36 -10.99 -7.78 -4.28
N HIS A 37 -10.11 -6.96 -3.71
CA HIS A 37 -9.30 -5.99 -4.44
C HIS A 37 -7.79 -6.17 -4.27
N CYS A 38 -7.34 -6.96 -3.28
CA CYS A 38 -5.92 -7.19 -2.99
C CYS A 38 -5.55 -8.68 -3.11
N ASP A 39 -4.29 -8.95 -3.48
CA ASP A 39 -3.75 -10.31 -3.47
C ASP A 39 -3.68 -10.85 -2.03
N SER A 40 -4.17 -12.07 -1.83
CA SER A 40 -4.17 -12.77 -0.53
C SER A 40 -2.79 -12.92 0.12
N LYS A 41 -1.69 -12.85 -0.65
CA LYS A 41 -0.33 -12.96 -0.12
C LYS A 41 0.19 -11.60 0.34
N ILE A 42 0.19 -11.38 1.66
CA ILE A 42 0.72 -10.18 2.29
C ILE A 42 2.19 -10.38 2.71
N ASN A 43 3.05 -9.44 2.32
CA ASN A 43 4.42 -9.37 2.82
C ASN A 43 4.49 -8.29 3.90
N TYR A 44 4.56 -8.68 5.16
CA TYR A 44 4.68 -7.76 6.28
C TYR A 44 6.12 -7.24 6.43
N VAL A 45 6.24 -5.95 6.75
CA VAL A 45 7.51 -5.29 7.06
C VAL A 45 7.38 -4.52 8.37
N SER A 46 8.48 -4.40 9.10
CA SER A 46 8.54 -3.60 10.33
C SER A 46 8.52 -2.11 10.00
N ILE A 47 7.71 -1.35 10.73
CA ILE A 47 7.71 0.11 10.69
C ILE A 47 8.89 0.62 11.55
N ASN A 48 9.61 1.63 11.09
CA ASN A 48 10.76 2.21 11.80
C ASN A 48 10.46 3.56 12.49
N SER A 49 9.20 4.00 12.46
CA SER A 49 8.68 5.24 13.06
C SER A 49 7.46 4.97 13.93
N LYS A 50 7.28 5.77 14.99
CA LYS A 50 6.08 5.72 15.86
C LYS A 50 4.97 6.68 15.40
N GLU A 51 5.31 7.65 14.56
CA GLU A 51 4.41 8.73 14.17
C GLU A 51 3.91 8.58 12.73
N THR A 52 4.61 7.78 11.92
CA THR A 52 4.37 7.64 10.48
C THR A 52 4.47 6.19 10.04
N TRP A 53 3.79 5.83 8.96
CA TRP A 53 3.95 4.55 8.27
C TRP A 53 5.22 4.58 7.41
N GLN A 54 6.36 4.74 8.08
CA GLN A 54 7.68 4.72 7.44
C GLN A 54 8.21 3.29 7.36
N ILE A 55 8.66 2.90 6.18
CA ILE A 55 9.26 1.60 5.92
C ILE A 55 10.64 1.74 5.30
N LYS A 56 11.50 0.75 5.54
CA LYS A 56 12.79 0.63 4.87
C LYS A 56 12.61 -0.09 3.54
N ILE A 57 12.98 0.56 2.45
CA ILE A 57 13.08 -0.03 1.12
C ILE A 57 14.52 -0.48 0.93
N ASP A 58 14.74 -1.77 0.65
CA ASP A 58 16.09 -2.33 0.55
C ASP A 58 16.78 -2.02 -0.79
N ASP A 59 16.05 -2.18 -1.90
CA ASP A 59 16.46 -1.81 -3.25
C ASP A 59 15.26 -1.46 -4.14
N PHE A 60 15.53 -0.84 -5.29
CA PHE A 60 14.53 -0.65 -6.34
C PHE A 60 15.16 -0.84 -7.72
N ALA A 61 14.34 -1.09 -8.73
CA ALA A 61 14.79 -1.27 -10.10
C ALA A 61 14.02 -0.38 -11.08
N ILE A 62 14.71 0.16 -12.08
CA ILE A 62 14.12 0.88 -13.20
C ILE A 62 14.54 0.16 -14.48
N GLY A 63 13.59 -0.52 -15.12
CA GLY A 63 13.87 -1.42 -16.24
C GLY A 63 14.83 -2.54 -15.81
N LYS A 64 15.99 -2.64 -16.47
CA LYS A 64 17.02 -3.64 -16.15
C LYS A 64 18.04 -3.17 -15.11
N GLN A 65 18.01 -1.89 -14.74
CA GLN A 65 18.98 -1.32 -13.80
C GLN A 65 18.49 -1.50 -12.37
N LYS A 66 19.35 -2.06 -11.51
CA LYS A 66 19.08 -2.23 -10.07
C LYS A 66 19.86 -1.19 -9.27
N MET A 67 19.17 -0.48 -8.40
CA MET A 67 19.76 0.48 -7.47
C MET A 67 19.86 -0.18 -6.10
N LYS A 68 21.05 -0.66 -5.75
CA LYS A 68 21.32 -1.34 -4.47
C LYS A 68 21.66 -0.33 -3.37
N LYS A 69 20.69 0.50 -3.02
CA LYS A 69 20.80 1.44 -1.90
C LYS A 69 19.49 1.42 -1.14
N SER A 70 19.59 1.33 0.18
CA SER A 70 18.41 1.32 1.03
C SER A 70 17.95 2.74 1.38
N TYR A 71 16.64 2.94 1.44
CA TYR A 71 15.98 4.22 1.73
C TYR A 71 14.91 4.02 2.80
N SER A 72 14.56 5.07 3.55
CA SER A 72 13.45 5.05 4.51
C SER A 72 12.40 6.04 4.06
N GLU A 73 11.25 5.53 3.63
CA GLU A 73 10.21 6.32 2.98
C GLU A 73 8.89 6.17 3.71
N VAL A 74 8.14 7.26 3.80
CA VAL A 74 6.81 7.29 4.41
C VAL A 74 5.78 6.95 3.33
N ILE A 75 4.88 6.01 3.62
CA ILE A 75 3.72 5.78 2.79
C ILE A 75 2.71 6.90 3.08
N THR A 76 2.49 7.78 2.09
CA THR A 76 1.54 8.90 2.12
C THR A 76 0.33 8.63 1.26
#